data_AF-A0A0C7G9G1-F1
#
_entry.id   AF-A0A0C7G9G1-F1
#
_cell.length_a   1.000
_cell.length_b   1.000
_cell.length_c   1.000
_cell.angle_alpha   90.00
_cell.angle_beta   90.00
_cell.angle_gamma   90.00
#
_symmetry.space_group_name_H-M   'P 1'
#
loop_
_entity.id
_entity.type
_entity.pdbx_description
1 polymer ?
#
loop_
_entity_poly.entity_id
_entity_poly.type
_entity_poly.pdbx_seq_one_letter_code
_entity_poly.pdbx_strand_id
1 'polypeptide(L)'
;MKKFKNIWVGLTIIWMGLIYYMSNQPASISSSQSGGFINMLSNLPIIGNTIKELMKIGIAEFLIRKSAHMFLYFMLAILIYMVFKNINNRKAYLYSIIGCFIYACTDEIHQLFITGRSGEFKDVLVDTLGAIIGLLLVFIINKILNLRKNKIKS
;
A
#
# COMPACT_ATOMS: atom_id res chain seq x y z
N MET A 1 27.41 3.36 1.37
CA MET A 1 26.14 3.80 0.72
C MET A 1 25.57 2.79 -0.28
N LYS A 2 26.36 2.25 -1.23
CA LYS A 2 25.87 1.26 -2.23
C LYS A 2 25.24 -0.01 -1.61
N LYS A 3 25.86 -0.61 -0.58
CA LYS A 3 25.35 -1.83 0.08
C LYS A 3 23.92 -1.68 0.64
N PHE A 4 23.65 -0.56 1.32
CA PHE A 4 22.30 -0.27 1.85
C PHE A 4 21.28 -0.01 0.74
N LYS A 5 21.67 0.67 -0.34
CA LYS A 5 20.80 0.88 -1.50
C LYS A 5 20.36 -0.46 -2.10
N ASN A 6 21.29 -1.41 -2.26
CA ASN A 6 21.00 -2.72 -2.84
C ASN A 6 19.98 -3.52 -1.99
N ILE A 7 20.04 -3.38 -0.66
CA ILE A 7 19.05 -4.00 0.24
C ILE A 7 17.66 -3.42 -0.01
N TRP A 8 17.53 -2.09 -0.06
CA TRP A 8 16.23 -1.44 -0.30
C TRP A 8 15.65 -1.77 -1.67
N VAL A 9 16.51 -1.87 -2.70
CA VAL A 9 16.09 -2.32 -4.04
C VAL A 9 15.57 -3.76 -3.98
N GLY A 10 16.29 -4.67 -3.33
CA GLY A 10 15.83 -6.05 -3.15
C GLY A 10 14.49 -6.14 -2.43
N LEU A 11 14.32 -5.40 -1.33
CA LEU A 11 13.05 -5.34 -0.59
C LEU A 11 11.91 -4.76 -1.44
N THR A 12 12.19 -3.75 -2.25
CA THR A 12 11.19 -3.16 -3.17
C THR A 12 10.72 -4.20 -4.18
N ILE A 13 11.65 -4.95 -4.79
CA ILE A 13 11.32 -5.99 -5.78
C ILE A 13 10.51 -7.12 -5.14
N ILE A 14 10.90 -7.58 -3.94
CA ILE A 14 10.16 -8.60 -3.20
C ILE A 14 8.74 -8.10 -2.91
N TRP A 15 8.58 -6.84 -2.50
CA TRP A 15 7.27 -6.26 -2.21
C TRP A 15 6.41 -6.10 -3.46
N MET A 16 7.00 -5.72 -4.59
CA MET A 16 6.30 -5.74 -5.88
C MET A 16 5.82 -7.15 -6.23
N GLY A 17 6.66 -8.17 -6.03
CA GLY A 17 6.28 -9.58 -6.19
C GLY A 17 5.11 -10.01 -5.29
N LEU A 18 5.08 -9.53 -4.05
CA LEU A 18 3.95 -9.76 -3.13
C LEU A 18 2.65 -9.14 -3.68
N ILE A 19 2.70 -7.88 -4.13
CA ILE A 19 1.55 -7.19 -4.73
C ILE A 19 1.05 -7.98 -5.93
N TYR A 20 1.95 -8.33 -6.84
CA TYR A 20 1.62 -9.11 -8.03
C TYR A 20 0.98 -10.46 -7.65
N TYR A 21 1.54 -11.17 -6.67
CA TYR A 21 0.96 -12.42 -6.19
C TYR A 21 -0.47 -12.25 -5.66
N MET A 22 -0.73 -11.20 -4.88
CA MET A 22 -2.07 -10.90 -4.36
C MET A 22 -3.04 -10.50 -5.47
N SER A 23 -2.58 -9.69 -6.42
CA SER A 23 -3.38 -9.24 -7.55
C SER A 23 -3.66 -10.37 -8.55
N ASN A 24 -2.76 -11.34 -8.69
CA ASN A 24 -2.93 -12.52 -9.53
C ASN A 24 -4.00 -13.51 -9.04
N GLN A 25 -4.59 -13.29 -7.86
CA GLN A 25 -5.62 -14.18 -7.32
C GLN A 25 -7.00 -13.88 -7.94
N PRO A 26 -7.72 -14.92 -8.42
CA PRO A 26 -9.11 -14.81 -8.86
C PRO A 26 -9.99 -14.16 -7.79
N ALA A 27 -11.04 -13.46 -8.24
CA ALA A 27 -11.92 -12.73 -7.34
C ALA A 27 -12.50 -13.60 -6.23
N SER A 28 -12.87 -14.86 -6.52
CA SER A 28 -13.40 -15.80 -5.51
C SER A 28 -12.42 -16.09 -4.37
N ILE A 29 -11.13 -16.25 -4.68
CA ILE A 29 -10.08 -16.52 -3.67
C ILE A 29 -9.81 -15.25 -2.85
N SER A 30 -9.72 -14.10 -3.52
CA SER A 30 -9.52 -12.80 -2.85
C SER A 30 -10.68 -12.44 -1.92
N SER A 31 -11.91 -12.72 -2.36
CA SER A 31 -13.13 -12.57 -1.56
C SER A 31 -13.15 -13.50 -0.36
N SER A 32 -12.74 -14.76 -0.53
CA SER A 32 -12.65 -15.72 0.59
C SER A 32 -11.62 -15.30 1.65
N GLN A 33 -10.44 -14.83 1.25
CA GLN A 33 -9.42 -14.32 2.18
C GLN A 33 -9.93 -13.11 2.97
N SER A 34 -10.56 -12.16 2.28
CA SER A 34 -11.16 -10.98 2.90
C SER A 34 -12.27 -11.38 3.87
N GLY A 35 -13.14 -12.32 3.47
CA GLY A 35 -14.22 -12.88 4.30
C GLY A 35 -13.71 -13.60 5.56
N GLY A 36 -12.59 -14.33 5.47
CA GLY A 36 -11.94 -14.95 6.63
C GLY A 36 -11.47 -13.93 7.66
N PHE A 37 -10.83 -12.84 7.21
CA PHE A 37 -10.40 -11.74 8.08
C PHE A 37 -11.58 -10.99 8.70
N ILE A 38 -12.64 -10.76 7.91
CA ILE A 38 -13.90 -10.19 8.38
C ILE A 38 -14.51 -11.06 9.48
N ASN A 39 -14.57 -12.37 9.28
CA ASN A 39 -15.15 -13.29 10.24
C ASN A 39 -14.38 -13.26 11.57
N MET A 40 -13.05 -13.18 11.50
CA MET A 40 -12.20 -12.99 12.69
C MET A 40 -12.51 -11.68 13.42
N LEU A 41 -12.63 -10.56 12.69
CA LEU A 41 -13.00 -9.25 13.26
C LEU A 41 -14.41 -9.26 13.86
N SER A 42 -15.33 -10.00 13.27
CA SER A 42 -16.74 -10.09 13.69
C SER A 42 -16.93 -10.74 15.07
N ASN A 43 -15.91 -11.47 15.55
CA ASN A 43 -15.88 -12.11 16.87
C ASN A 43 -15.32 -11.19 17.98
N LEU A 44 -14.84 -9.98 17.64
CA LEU A 44 -14.32 -9.05 18.64
C LEU A 44 -15.47 -8.31 19.35
N PRO A 45 -15.42 -8.15 20.68
CA PRO A 45 -16.55 -7.62 21.46
C PRO A 45 -16.87 -6.14 21.17
N ILE A 46 -15.88 -5.34 20.75
CA ILE A 46 -16.04 -3.90 20.52
C ILE A 46 -16.47 -3.60 19.07
N ILE A 47 -15.88 -4.31 18.11
CA ILE A 47 -15.99 -3.99 16.67
C ILE A 47 -16.91 -4.99 15.95
N GLY A 48 -17.21 -6.14 16.56
CA GLY A 48 -17.86 -7.27 15.91
C GLY A 48 -19.29 -6.98 15.43
N ASN A 49 -20.07 -6.23 16.20
CA ASN A 49 -21.44 -5.86 15.80
C ASN A 49 -21.45 -4.94 14.57
N THR A 50 -20.58 -3.93 14.52
CA THR A 50 -20.44 -3.04 13.36
C THR A 50 -20.01 -3.82 12.13
N ILE A 51 -19.04 -4.73 12.27
CA ILE A 51 -18.57 -5.55 11.14
C ILE A 51 -19.68 -6.45 10.61
N LYS A 52 -20.49 -7.07 11.48
CA LYS A 52 -21.65 -7.88 11.07
C LYS A 52 -22.69 -7.07 10.30
N GLU A 53 -22.94 -5.81 10.68
CA GLU A 53 -23.82 -4.92 9.92
C GLU A 53 -23.24 -4.56 8.55
N LEU A 54 -21.95 -4.22 8.49
CA LEU A 54 -21.25 -3.91 7.23
C LEU A 54 -21.16 -5.13 6.29
N MET A 55 -21.13 -6.35 6.84
CA MET A 55 -21.21 -7.59 6.07
C MET A 55 -22.58 -7.77 5.41
N LYS A 56 -23.67 -7.51 6.13
CA LYS A 56 -25.04 -7.67 5.60
C LYS A 56 -25.30 -6.83 4.36
N ILE A 57 -24.68 -5.66 4.28
CA ILE A 57 -24.79 -4.73 3.15
C ILE A 57 -23.69 -4.92 2.09
N GLY A 58 -22.81 -5.93 2.23
CA GLY A 58 -21.76 -6.27 1.25
C GLY A 58 -20.56 -5.29 1.20
N ILE A 59 -20.53 -4.28 2.06
CA ILE A 59 -19.52 -3.21 2.02
C ILE A 59 -18.23 -3.61 2.75
N ALA A 60 -18.31 -4.45 3.79
CA ALA A 60 -17.16 -4.85 4.60
C ALA A 60 -16.02 -5.45 3.76
N GLU A 61 -16.35 -6.36 2.85
CA GLU A 61 -15.38 -7.06 2.01
C GLU A 61 -14.70 -6.11 1.02
N PHE A 62 -15.50 -5.25 0.39
CA PHE A 62 -15.00 -4.21 -0.49
C PHE A 62 -14.02 -3.28 0.24
N LEU A 63 -14.39 -2.79 1.43
CA LEU A 63 -13.53 -1.89 2.21
C LEU A 63 -12.23 -2.54 2.64
N ILE A 64 -12.27 -3.77 3.14
CA ILE A 64 -11.06 -4.48 3.59
C ILE A 64 -10.13 -4.74 2.41
N ARG A 65 -10.66 -5.17 1.27
CA ARG A 65 -9.87 -5.39 0.06
C ARG A 65 -9.21 -4.10 -0.40
N LYS A 66 -9.96 -3.00 -0.56
CA LYS A 66 -9.41 -1.69 -0.95
C LYS A 66 -8.38 -1.18 0.05
N SER A 67 -8.62 -1.36 1.35
CA SER A 67 -7.69 -0.95 2.40
C SER A 67 -6.39 -1.75 2.36
N ALA A 68 -6.45 -3.05 2.05
CA ALA A 68 -5.28 -3.89 1.89
C ALA A 68 -4.42 -3.44 0.70
N HIS A 69 -5.03 -3.20 -0.47
CA HIS A 69 -4.32 -2.66 -1.64
C HIS A 69 -3.71 -1.29 -1.33
N MET A 70 -4.48 -0.37 -0.75
CA MET A 70 -4.00 0.94 -0.32
C MET A 70 -2.77 0.83 0.62
N PHE A 71 -2.78 -0.13 1.56
CA PHE A 71 -1.65 -0.39 2.46
C PHE A 71 -0.42 -0.96 1.74
N LEU A 72 -0.62 -1.82 0.74
CA LEU A 72 0.47 -2.35 -0.08
C LEU A 72 1.21 -1.23 -0.82
N TYR A 73 0.48 -0.29 -1.43
CA TYR A 73 1.05 0.86 -2.13
C TYR A 73 1.62 1.93 -1.20
N PHE A 74 1.03 2.09 -0.01
CA PHE A 74 1.62 2.86 1.09
C PHE A 74 3.03 2.37 1.41
N MET A 75 3.21 1.06 1.59
CA MET A 75 4.52 0.48 1.93
C MET A 75 5.48 0.52 0.74
N LEU A 76 4.97 0.26 -0.48
CA LEU A 76 5.76 0.38 -1.71
C LEU A 76 6.37 1.78 -1.88
N ALA A 77 5.58 2.83 -1.62
CA ALA A 77 6.05 4.21 -1.73
C ALA A 77 7.19 4.52 -0.74
N ILE A 78 7.09 4.00 0.49
CA ILE A 78 8.15 4.12 1.49
C ILE A 78 9.42 3.39 1.03
N LEU A 79 9.29 2.18 0.49
CA LEU A 79 10.42 1.40 0.00
C LEU A 79 11.15 2.10 -1.16
N ILE A 80 10.40 2.60 -2.15
CA ILE A 80 10.96 3.38 -3.27
C ILE A 80 11.64 4.64 -2.74
N TYR A 81 11.02 5.35 -1.80
CA TYR A 81 11.64 6.53 -1.18
C TYR A 81 12.97 6.17 -0.52
N MET A 82 13.05 5.05 0.21
CA MET A 82 14.27 4.60 0.88
C MET A 82 15.40 4.26 -0.10
N VAL A 83 15.08 3.83 -1.33
CA VAL A 83 16.06 3.62 -2.41
C VAL A 83 16.68 4.94 -2.87
N PHE A 84 15.87 5.99 -3.02
CA PHE A 84 16.31 7.25 -3.66
C PHE A 84 16.69 8.38 -2.69
N LYS A 85 16.30 8.31 -1.40
CA LYS A 85 16.49 9.40 -0.42
C LYS A 85 17.94 9.85 -0.26
N ASN A 86 18.89 8.92 -0.39
CA ASN A 86 20.32 9.18 -0.24
C ASN A 86 20.98 9.75 -1.51
N ILE A 87 20.26 9.77 -2.64
CA ILE A 87 20.72 10.35 -3.90
C ILE A 87 20.20 11.79 -3.99
N ASN A 88 18.87 11.96 -3.88
CA ASN A 88 18.24 13.26 -3.86
C ASN A 88 16.90 13.16 -3.13
N ASN A 89 16.85 13.75 -1.93
CA ASN A 89 15.68 13.64 -1.06
C ASN A 89 14.40 14.20 -1.69
N ARG A 90 14.47 15.36 -2.38
CA ARG A 90 13.28 15.95 -3.03
C ARG A 90 12.79 15.10 -4.19
N LYS A 91 13.71 14.63 -5.05
CA LYS A 91 13.36 13.77 -6.18
C LYS A 91 12.88 12.39 -5.72
N ALA A 92 13.28 11.91 -4.54
CA ALA A 92 12.82 10.64 -3.98
C ALA A 92 11.30 10.60 -3.78
N TYR A 93 10.69 11.69 -3.30
CA TYR A 93 9.22 11.80 -3.20
C TYR A 93 8.56 11.67 -4.58
N LEU A 94 9.06 12.42 -5.56
CA LEU A 94 8.53 12.40 -6.92
C LEU A 94 8.65 11.01 -7.57
N TYR A 95 9.82 10.37 -7.48
CA TYR A 95 10.04 9.03 -8.02
C TYR A 95 9.18 7.97 -7.34
N SER A 96 8.89 8.14 -6.05
CA SER A 96 8.01 7.22 -5.32
C SER A 96 6.56 7.33 -5.77
N ILE A 97 6.03 8.55 -5.95
CA ILE A 97 4.68 8.76 -6.46
C ILE A 97 4.55 8.24 -7.89
N ILE A 98 5.46 8.63 -8.78
CA ILE A 98 5.43 8.19 -10.18
C ILE A 98 5.59 6.68 -10.28
N GLY A 99 6.52 6.10 -9.51
CA GLY A 99 6.75 4.65 -9.48
C GLY A 99 5.52 3.88 -9.01
N CYS A 100 4.88 4.31 -7.92
CA CYS A 100 3.65 3.68 -7.44
C CYS A 100 2.49 3.86 -8.42
N PHE A 101 2.32 5.04 -9.01
CA PHE A 101 1.25 5.29 -9.98
C PHE A 101 1.39 4.39 -11.22
N ILE A 102 2.60 4.31 -11.79
CA ILE A 102 2.86 3.44 -12.94
C ILE A 102 2.61 1.97 -12.55
N TYR A 103 3.07 1.56 -11.37
CA TYR A 103 2.86 0.18 -10.90
C TYR A 103 1.38 -0.14 -10.68
N ALA A 104 0.61 0.80 -10.12
CA ALA A 104 -0.84 0.67 -9.96
C ALA A 104 -1.57 0.55 -11.30
N CYS A 105 -1.17 1.34 -12.31
CA CYS A 105 -1.68 1.17 -13.67
C CYS A 105 -1.36 -0.22 -14.23
N THR A 106 -0.14 -0.73 -14.03
CA THR A 106 0.21 -2.08 -14.51
C THR A 106 -0.56 -3.18 -13.78
N ASP A 107 -0.85 -2.99 -12.50
CA ASP A 107 -1.61 -3.95 -11.69
C ASP A 107 -3.06 -4.03 -12.14
N GLU A 108 -3.71 -2.89 -12.35
CA GLU A 108 -5.09 -2.85 -12.86
C GLU A 108 -5.20 -3.40 -14.28
N ILE A 109 -4.22 -3.13 -15.14
CA ILE A 109 -4.14 -3.75 -16.47
C ILE A 109 -3.99 -5.28 -16.36
N HIS A 110 -3.13 -5.75 -15.44
CA HIS A 110 -2.97 -7.19 -15.19
C HIS A 110 -4.27 -7.83 -14.69
N GLN A 111 -4.99 -7.16 -13.78
CA GLN A 111 -6.25 -7.64 -13.24
C GLN A 111 -7.35 -7.82 -14.30
N LEU A 112 -7.32 -7.06 -15.42
CA LEU A 112 -8.26 -7.28 -16.53
C LEU A 112 -8.14 -8.66 -17.17
N PHE A 113 -7.00 -9.35 -17.02
CA PHE A 113 -6.79 -10.70 -17.53
C PHE A 113 -7.17 -11.79 -16.53
N ILE A 114 -7.63 -11.42 -15.34
CA ILE A 114 -7.96 -12.36 -14.26
C ILE A 114 -9.46 -12.56 -14.17
N THR A 115 -9.87 -13.81 -14.02
CA THR A 115 -11.28 -14.18 -13.94
C THR A 115 -11.99 -13.54 -12.74
N GLY A 116 -13.09 -12.84 -13.03
CA GLY A 116 -13.94 -12.19 -12.04
C GLY A 116 -13.39 -10.87 -11.48
N ARG A 117 -12.26 -10.36 -12.00
CA ARG A 117 -11.73 -9.04 -11.66
C ARG A 117 -12.16 -8.02 -12.73
N SER A 118 -12.41 -6.80 -12.29
CA SER A 118 -12.61 -5.64 -13.16
C SER A 118 -11.51 -4.64 -12.86
N GLY A 119 -10.71 -4.30 -13.87
CA GLY A 119 -9.76 -3.21 -13.74
C GLY A 119 -10.50 -1.88 -13.70
N GLU A 120 -10.37 -1.14 -12.61
CA GLU A 120 -11.04 0.14 -12.41
C GLU A 120 -10.01 1.25 -12.24
N PHE A 121 -10.12 2.33 -13.03
CA PHE A 121 -9.23 3.47 -12.85
C PHE A 121 -9.33 4.10 -11.44
N LYS A 122 -10.47 3.93 -10.77
CA LYS A 122 -10.65 4.35 -9.38
C LYS A 122 -9.67 3.64 -8.43
N ASP A 123 -9.23 2.44 -8.77
CA ASP A 123 -8.37 1.61 -7.92
C ASP A 123 -6.95 2.13 -7.98
N VAL A 124 -6.50 2.50 -9.19
CA VAL A 124 -5.26 3.26 -9.39
C VAL A 124 -5.22 4.51 -8.52
N LEU A 125 -6.33 5.25 -8.44
CA LEU A 125 -6.41 6.46 -7.61
C LEU A 125 -6.33 6.14 -6.12
N VAL A 126 -7.06 5.13 -5.65
CA VAL A 126 -7.02 4.70 -4.23
C VAL A 126 -5.63 4.22 -3.84
N ASP A 127 -4.97 3.44 -4.69
CA ASP A 127 -3.61 2.94 -4.47
C ASP A 127 -2.57 4.08 -4.47
N THR A 128 -2.73 5.02 -5.40
CA THR A 128 -1.89 6.23 -5.42
C THR A 128 -2.11 7.11 -4.19
N LEU A 129 -3.35 7.20 -3.67
CA LEU A 129 -3.62 7.87 -2.39
C LEU A 129 -2.92 7.16 -1.23
N GLY A 130 -2.92 5.82 -1.21
CA GLY A 130 -2.14 5.02 -0.27
C GLY A 130 -0.64 5.39 -0.30
N ALA A 131 -0.07 5.46 -1.49
CA ALA A 131 1.31 5.90 -1.69
C ALA A 131 1.57 7.32 -1.16
N ILE A 132 0.67 8.28 -1.43
CA ILE A 132 0.78 9.65 -0.93
C ILE A 132 0.76 9.69 0.60
N ILE A 133 -0.13 8.93 1.26
CA ILE A 133 -0.19 8.85 2.72
C ILE A 133 1.12 8.29 3.28
N GLY A 134 1.70 7.26 2.65
CA GLY A 134 3.00 6.71 3.04
C GLY A 134 4.12 7.73 2.99
N LEU A 135 4.16 8.52 1.93
CA LEU A 135 5.15 9.59 1.77
C LEU A 135 4.92 10.76 2.73
N LEU A 136 3.66 11.09 3.04
CA LEU A 136 3.32 12.11 4.03
C LEU A 136 3.82 11.70 5.41
N LEU A 137 3.65 10.43 5.79
CA LEU A 137 4.20 9.89 7.03
C LEU A 137 5.73 10.03 7.07
N VAL A 138 6.40 9.65 5.98
CA VAL A 138 7.86 9.80 5.84
C VAL A 138 8.28 11.27 5.98
N PHE A 139 7.55 12.20 5.37
CA PHE A 139 7.81 13.63 5.46
C PHE A 139 7.71 14.13 6.90
N ILE A 140 6.65 13.77 7.63
CA ILE A 140 6.46 14.14 9.04
C ILE A 140 7.61 13.60 9.89
N ILE A 141 7.97 12.32 9.73
CA ILE A 141 9.07 11.70 10.47
C ILE A 141 10.38 12.43 10.22
N ASN A 142 10.73 12.70 8.96
CA ASN A 142 11.96 13.43 8.62
C ASN A 142 11.98 14.85 9.22
N LYS A 143 10.83 15.54 9.22
CA LYS A 143 10.70 16.87 9.82
C LYS A 143 10.95 16.81 11.33
N ILE A 144 10.33 15.86 12.04
CA ILE A 144 10.52 15.67 13.49
C ILE A 144 11.98 15.36 13.81
N LEU A 145 12.62 14.46 13.04
CA LEU A 145 14.03 14.09 13.25
C LEU A 145 14.98 15.27 13.02
N ASN A 146 14.72 16.12 12.03
CA ASN A 146 15.53 17.32 11.77
C ASN A 146 15.37 18.37 12.87
N LEU A 147 14.15 18.59 13.38
CA LEU A 147 13.90 19.49 14.52
C LEU A 147 14.66 19.04 15.78
N ARG A 148 14.68 17.74 16.07
CA ARG A 148 15.44 17.18 17.20
C ARG A 148 16.96 17.40 17.04
N LYS A 149 17.51 17.21 15.84
CA LYS A 149 18.94 17.44 15.58
C LYS A 149 19.36 18.89 15.76
N ASN A 150 18.51 19.84 15.37
CA ASN A 150 18.81 21.26 15.54
C ASN A 150 18.81 21.68 17.01
N LYS A 151 17.91 21.11 17.83
CA LYS A 151 17.86 21.36 19.28
C LYS A 151 19.06 20.80 20.06
N ILE A 152 19.67 19.71 19.60
CA ILE A 152 20.88 19.12 20.22
C ILE A 152 22.14 19.93 19.87
N LYS A 153 22.12 20.67 18.76
CA LYS A 153 23.26 21.48 18.30
C LYS A 153 23.25 22.93 18.82
N SER A 154 22.15 23.40 19.38
CA SER A 154 22.02 24.70 20.06
C SER A 154 22.31 24.56 21.54
#